data_AF-A0A832D4B4-F1
#
_entry.id   AF-A0A832D4B4-F1
#
_cell.length_a   1.000
_cell.length_b   1.000
_cell.length_c   1.000
_cell.angle_alpha   90.00
_cell.angle_beta   90.00
_cell.angle_gamma   90.00
#
_symmetry.space_group_name_H-M   'P 1'
#
loop_
_entity.id
_entity.type
_entity.pdbx_description
1 polymer ?
#
loop_
_entity_poly.entity_id
_entity_poly.type
_entity_poly.pdbx_seq_one_letter_code
_entity_poly.pdbx_strand_id
1 'polypeptide(L)'
;GESNNWIRIFAYPGEKPVLNFSNQPYGPTHRGILITTNARYWHIKGLEICYAGDNGMKVEGSYLRIERCVFHHNRDTGLQIGFSHDFVNPNGELAAFIEVINCDSYMNYDPDNRGSDADGFAAKMHCGKGIVFVGCRSWKNSDDGWDLFETDASVIISNCWTWHNGDPSLYNVTGGSFQGNGNGFKLGGNGTGGNSKGTHYVYNCIAFNNNFPGRTRHGFDQNSHKDGIVMYNCLAWNNHYNYFFEDSPNAGKPMIFKNNVSFGATANATGVTTFPSGTIQENNSWNLNVLANASDYVTLTEEAAEAPRGPDGSLPSDFARLVWGSDLIDKGVNVGLPWCGSAPDLGPYEYCQ
;
A
#
# COMPACT_ATOMS: atom_id res chain seq x y z
N GLY A 1 13.78 -22.98 -6.20
CA GLY A 1 13.11 -23.96 -7.09
C GLY A 1 13.33 -23.56 -8.53
N GLU A 2 12.42 -23.96 -9.40
CA GLU A 2 12.40 -23.65 -10.84
C GLU A 2 11.00 -23.16 -11.26
N SER A 3 10.86 -22.57 -12.45
CA SER A 3 9.60 -21.97 -12.90
C SER A 3 8.41 -22.92 -12.91
N ASN A 4 8.65 -24.21 -13.16
CA ASN A 4 7.66 -25.29 -13.14
C ASN A 4 7.67 -26.10 -11.83
N ASN A 5 8.57 -25.80 -10.87
CA ASN A 5 8.70 -26.53 -9.62
C ASN A 5 9.12 -25.62 -8.45
N TRP A 6 8.13 -24.99 -7.84
CA TRP A 6 8.32 -24.04 -6.75
C TRP A 6 8.57 -24.76 -5.42
N ILE A 7 9.46 -24.18 -4.61
CA ILE A 7 9.60 -24.59 -3.20
C ILE A 7 8.46 -23.95 -2.42
N ARG A 8 7.80 -24.73 -1.55
CA ARG A 8 6.58 -24.31 -0.85
C ARG A 8 6.79 -24.37 0.66
N ILE A 9 6.55 -23.26 1.35
CA ILE A 9 6.46 -23.17 2.82
C ILE A 9 5.05 -22.71 3.15
N PHE A 10 4.17 -23.66 3.46
CA PHE A 10 2.77 -23.38 3.74
C PHE A 10 2.43 -23.74 5.18
N ALA A 11 1.58 -22.92 5.79
CA ALA A 11 0.80 -23.35 6.94
C ALA A 11 0.04 -24.63 6.61
N TYR A 12 0.02 -25.56 7.57
CA TYR A 12 -0.80 -26.76 7.44
C TYR A 12 -2.29 -26.36 7.46
N PRO A 13 -3.19 -27.02 6.71
CA PRO A 13 -4.60 -26.65 6.66
C PRO A 13 -5.25 -26.57 8.05
N GLY A 14 -5.85 -25.43 8.36
CA GLY A 14 -6.50 -25.16 9.65
C GLY A 14 -5.56 -24.62 10.74
N GLU A 15 -4.26 -24.58 10.50
CA GLU A 15 -3.27 -24.02 11.43
C GLU A 15 -2.88 -22.58 11.07
N LYS A 16 -2.40 -21.85 12.08
CA LYS A 16 -1.86 -20.49 11.96
C LYS A 16 -0.48 -20.45 12.62
N PRO A 17 0.58 -20.89 11.92
CA PRO A 17 1.93 -20.88 12.47
C PRO A 17 2.41 -19.45 12.72
N VAL A 18 2.90 -19.20 13.93
CA VAL A 18 3.46 -17.91 14.37
C VAL A 18 4.97 -18.03 14.56
N LEU A 19 5.72 -17.24 13.81
CA LEU A 19 7.16 -17.04 13.99
C LEU A 19 7.36 -15.81 14.87
N ASN A 20 7.50 -16.04 16.17
CA ASN A 20 7.66 -15.00 17.17
C ASN A 20 9.14 -14.76 17.50
N PHE A 21 9.63 -13.57 17.18
CA PHE A 21 11.01 -13.16 17.35
C PHE A 21 11.24 -12.28 18.60
N SER A 22 10.36 -12.33 19.61
CA SER A 22 10.46 -11.46 20.81
C SER A 22 11.80 -11.52 21.55
N ASN A 23 12.57 -12.59 21.39
CA ASN A 23 13.90 -12.77 21.98
C ASN A 23 15.06 -12.35 21.04
N GLN A 24 14.76 -11.99 19.79
CA GLN A 24 15.73 -11.46 18.85
C GLN A 24 16.08 -10.02 19.29
N PRO A 25 17.37 -9.68 19.45
CA PRO A 25 17.75 -8.32 19.77
C PRO A 25 17.39 -7.36 18.63
N TYR A 26 17.20 -6.08 18.98
CA TYR A 26 17.06 -5.03 17.98
C TYR A 26 18.35 -4.87 17.15
N GLY A 27 18.24 -4.64 15.85
CA GLY A 27 19.37 -4.23 15.02
C GLY A 27 19.20 -4.49 13.51
N PRO A 28 19.92 -3.77 12.63
CA PRO A 28 19.65 -3.63 11.19
C PRO A 28 19.94 -4.88 10.33
N THR A 29 20.16 -6.02 10.97
CA THR A 29 20.34 -7.33 10.32
C THR A 29 19.50 -8.42 10.98
N HIS A 30 18.72 -8.08 12.01
CA HIS A 30 17.93 -9.00 12.81
C HIS A 30 16.53 -9.17 12.21
N ARG A 31 16.50 -9.57 10.94
CA ARG A 31 15.27 -9.80 10.18
C ARG A 31 14.62 -11.08 10.65
N GLY A 32 13.29 -11.12 10.61
CA GLY A 32 12.53 -12.35 10.88
C GLY A 32 12.82 -13.40 9.80
N ILE A 33 12.57 -13.03 8.54
CA ILE A 33 12.93 -13.82 7.36
C ILE A 33 13.75 -12.95 6.39
N LEU A 34 14.89 -13.46 5.94
CA LEU A 34 15.66 -12.89 4.85
C LEU A 34 15.62 -13.82 3.63
N ILE A 35 15.03 -13.35 2.53
CA ILE A 35 15.06 -14.02 1.24
C ILE A 35 16.20 -13.42 0.42
N THR A 36 17.36 -14.08 0.44
CA THR A 36 18.60 -13.61 -0.18
C THR A 36 18.53 -13.57 -1.72
N THR A 37 19.43 -12.81 -2.35
CA THR A 37 19.50 -12.61 -3.82
C THR A 37 19.54 -13.89 -4.66
N ASN A 38 20.07 -15.00 -4.13
CA ASN A 38 20.10 -16.29 -4.82
C ASN A 38 18.81 -17.12 -4.67
N ALA A 39 17.86 -16.70 -3.82
CA ALA A 39 16.61 -17.40 -3.60
C ALA A 39 15.60 -17.11 -4.72
N ARG A 40 15.15 -18.16 -5.41
CA ARG A 40 14.16 -18.05 -6.50
C ARG A 40 13.10 -19.14 -6.45
N TYR A 41 11.90 -18.84 -6.93
CA TYR A 41 10.76 -19.76 -7.05
C TYR A 41 10.33 -20.36 -5.69
N TRP A 42 10.05 -19.47 -4.74
CA TRP A 42 9.46 -19.81 -3.45
C TRP A 42 8.02 -19.31 -3.36
N HIS A 43 7.13 -20.16 -2.85
CA HIS A 43 5.79 -19.80 -2.46
C HIS A 43 5.67 -19.96 -0.94
N ILE A 44 5.54 -18.83 -0.24
CA ILE A 44 5.39 -18.77 1.21
C ILE A 44 3.94 -18.41 1.50
N LYS A 45 3.24 -19.20 2.32
CA LYS A 45 1.81 -19.01 2.55
C LYS A 45 1.38 -19.24 4.00
N GLY A 46 0.57 -18.33 4.53
CA GLY A 46 -0.15 -18.53 5.78
C GLY A 46 0.69 -18.38 7.05
N LEU A 47 1.85 -17.71 6.97
CA LEU A 47 2.72 -17.48 8.13
C LEU A 47 2.38 -16.15 8.80
N GLU A 48 2.36 -16.13 10.12
CA GLU A 48 2.41 -14.91 10.94
C GLU A 48 3.86 -14.68 11.40
N ILE A 49 4.40 -13.49 11.15
CA ILE A 49 5.76 -13.10 11.53
C ILE A 49 5.69 -11.83 12.38
N CYS A 50 6.19 -11.93 13.61
CA CYS A 50 6.06 -10.86 14.56
C CYS A 50 7.27 -10.66 15.47
N TYR A 51 7.41 -9.43 15.96
CA TYR A 51 8.45 -9.01 16.90
C TYR A 51 9.88 -9.22 16.41
N ALA A 52 10.11 -9.24 15.09
CA ALA A 52 11.46 -9.26 14.54
C ALA A 52 12.26 -8.04 15.02
N GLY A 53 13.57 -8.22 15.20
CA GLY A 53 14.50 -7.17 15.63
C GLY A 53 14.77 -6.09 14.58
N ASP A 54 14.24 -6.28 13.38
CA ASP A 54 14.32 -5.48 12.15
C ASP A 54 13.03 -5.80 11.35
N ASN A 55 13.10 -5.86 10.01
CA ASN A 55 11.97 -6.22 9.16
C ASN A 55 11.37 -7.59 9.54
N GLY A 56 10.04 -7.73 9.40
CA GLY A 56 9.39 -9.03 9.47
C GLY A 56 9.90 -9.95 8.35
N MET A 57 9.90 -9.45 7.12
CA MET A 57 10.50 -10.12 5.97
C MET A 57 11.25 -9.14 5.06
N LYS A 58 12.54 -9.38 4.85
CA LYS A 58 13.35 -8.69 3.84
C LYS A 58 13.51 -9.57 2.60
N VAL A 59 13.25 -9.01 1.44
CA VAL A 59 13.18 -9.74 0.17
C VAL A 59 14.14 -9.15 -0.86
N GLU A 60 15.20 -9.89 -1.14
CA GLU A 60 16.24 -9.59 -2.12
C GLU A 60 16.25 -10.61 -3.28
N GLY A 61 15.64 -11.78 -3.07
CA GLY A 61 15.43 -12.83 -4.06
C GLY A 61 14.40 -12.47 -5.13
N SER A 62 14.06 -13.39 -6.03
CA SER A 62 13.18 -13.09 -7.18
C SER A 62 12.29 -14.26 -7.58
N TYR A 63 11.20 -14.02 -8.31
CA TYR A 63 10.21 -15.06 -8.66
C TYR A 63 9.63 -15.67 -7.39
N LEU A 64 8.95 -14.85 -6.58
CA LEU A 64 8.43 -15.22 -5.28
C LEU A 64 6.93 -14.97 -5.22
N ARG A 65 6.23 -15.79 -4.43
CA ARG A 65 4.83 -15.57 -4.08
C ARG A 65 4.71 -15.62 -2.56
N ILE A 66 4.20 -14.54 -2.00
CA ILE A 66 3.99 -14.38 -0.56
C ILE A 66 2.49 -14.19 -0.40
N GLU A 67 1.82 -15.20 0.13
CA GLU A 67 0.36 -15.28 0.09
C GLU A 67 -0.23 -15.47 1.49
N ARG A 68 -1.23 -14.66 1.89
CA ARG A 68 -1.91 -14.78 3.19
C ARG A 68 -0.95 -14.79 4.38
N CYS A 69 0.15 -14.05 4.29
CA CYS A 69 1.07 -13.85 5.41
C CYS A 69 0.67 -12.62 6.22
N VAL A 70 1.02 -12.61 7.50
CA VAL A 70 0.78 -11.51 8.42
C VAL A 70 2.11 -11.03 8.98
N PHE A 71 2.37 -9.72 8.93
CA PHE A 71 3.58 -9.11 9.46
C PHE A 71 3.19 -8.07 10.50
N HIS A 72 3.53 -8.26 11.78
CA HIS A 72 3.14 -7.27 12.77
C HIS A 72 4.11 -7.09 13.93
N HIS A 73 4.10 -5.88 14.49
CA HIS A 73 4.92 -5.54 15.65
C HIS A 73 6.41 -5.81 15.44
N ASN A 74 6.88 -5.79 14.19
CA ASN A 74 8.29 -5.89 13.86
C ASN A 74 8.96 -4.54 14.13
N ARG A 75 10.26 -4.58 14.40
CA ARG A 75 11.03 -3.38 14.77
C ARG A 75 11.57 -2.59 13.57
N ASP A 76 11.03 -2.86 12.40
CA ASP A 76 11.17 -2.14 11.12
C ASP A 76 9.98 -2.62 10.24
N THR A 77 9.96 -2.27 8.96
CA THR A 77 8.95 -2.60 7.96
C THR A 77 8.50 -4.05 8.01
N GLY A 78 7.18 -4.29 7.96
CA GLY A 78 6.62 -5.64 8.01
C GLY A 78 7.14 -6.54 6.89
N LEU A 79 7.04 -6.09 5.63
CA LEU A 79 7.68 -6.73 4.47
C LEU A 79 8.33 -5.69 3.56
N GLN A 80 9.63 -5.80 3.35
CA GLN A 80 10.39 -4.94 2.45
C GLN A 80 10.99 -5.74 1.29
N ILE A 81 10.71 -5.33 0.07
CA ILE A 81 11.33 -5.78 -1.17
C ILE A 81 12.34 -4.72 -1.63
N GLY A 82 13.57 -5.13 -1.90
CA GLY A 82 14.65 -4.24 -2.32
C GLY A 82 15.81 -4.23 -1.33
N PHE A 83 16.63 -3.18 -1.39
CA PHE A 83 17.99 -3.21 -0.87
C PHE A 83 18.26 -2.03 0.09
N SER A 84 19.24 -1.20 -0.29
CA SER A 84 19.79 -0.04 0.42
C SER A 84 20.13 1.03 -0.62
N HIS A 85 20.27 2.30 -0.22
CA HIS A 85 20.52 3.45 -1.12
C HIS A 85 21.69 3.25 -2.10
N ASP A 86 22.74 2.54 -1.69
CA ASP A 86 23.96 2.38 -2.49
C ASP A 86 23.97 1.09 -3.33
N PHE A 87 22.87 0.33 -3.35
CA PHE A 87 22.81 -0.93 -4.06
C PHE A 87 22.59 -0.71 -5.57
N VAL A 88 23.36 -1.41 -6.40
CA VAL A 88 23.28 -1.27 -7.86
C VAL A 88 22.53 -2.48 -8.45
N ASN A 89 21.30 -2.26 -8.92
CA ASN A 89 20.46 -3.27 -9.59
C ASN A 89 20.16 -2.87 -11.05
N PRO A 90 21.18 -2.77 -11.93
CA PRO A 90 21.09 -2.00 -13.18
C PRO A 90 20.11 -2.61 -14.19
N ASN A 91 19.84 -3.91 -14.07
CA ASN A 91 18.88 -4.61 -14.93
C ASN A 91 17.51 -4.80 -14.27
N GLY A 92 17.36 -4.48 -12.97
CA GLY A 92 16.11 -4.68 -12.22
C GLY A 92 15.69 -6.16 -12.11
N GLU A 93 16.65 -7.09 -12.11
CA GLU A 93 16.41 -8.54 -12.14
C GLU A 93 16.57 -9.22 -10.77
N LEU A 94 17.07 -8.49 -9.77
CA LEU A 94 17.06 -8.89 -8.36
C LEU A 94 15.90 -8.20 -7.63
N ALA A 95 15.43 -8.79 -6.52
CA ALA A 95 14.21 -8.33 -5.85
C ALA A 95 13.03 -8.14 -6.85
N ALA A 96 12.91 -9.05 -7.83
CA ALA A 96 12.05 -8.92 -9.00
C ALA A 96 11.03 -10.06 -9.13
N PHE A 97 9.92 -9.81 -9.83
CA PHE A 97 8.86 -10.76 -10.12
C PHE A 97 8.28 -11.36 -8.83
N ILE A 98 7.76 -10.49 -7.97
CA ILE A 98 7.27 -10.85 -6.63
C ILE A 98 5.79 -10.52 -6.55
N GLU A 99 4.99 -11.52 -6.20
CA GLU A 99 3.57 -11.36 -5.93
C GLU A 99 3.31 -11.43 -4.43
N VAL A 100 2.76 -10.35 -3.86
CA VAL A 100 2.31 -10.29 -2.48
C VAL A 100 0.77 -10.27 -2.49
N ILE A 101 0.16 -11.35 -2.01
CA ILE A 101 -1.27 -11.63 -2.23
C ILE A 101 -1.98 -11.84 -0.89
N ASN A 102 -3.03 -11.07 -0.63
CA ASN A 102 -3.88 -11.23 0.56
C ASN A 102 -3.11 -11.18 1.89
N CYS A 103 -2.03 -10.40 1.96
CA CYS A 103 -1.22 -10.26 3.16
C CYS A 103 -1.71 -9.09 4.03
N ASP A 104 -1.44 -9.17 5.32
CA ASP A 104 -1.71 -8.10 6.30
C ASP A 104 -0.40 -7.62 6.91
N SER A 105 -0.25 -6.30 7.08
CA SER A 105 0.92 -5.73 7.75
C SER A 105 0.57 -4.57 8.68
N TYR A 106 0.84 -4.69 9.97
CA TYR A 106 0.34 -3.71 10.95
C TYR A 106 1.19 -3.55 12.20
N MET A 107 1.07 -2.38 12.84
CA MET A 107 1.74 -2.07 14.11
C MET A 107 3.26 -2.25 14.07
N ASN A 108 3.90 -2.12 12.91
CA ASN A 108 5.36 -2.17 12.80
C ASN A 108 5.95 -0.80 13.19
N TYR A 109 7.10 -0.81 13.89
CA TYR A 109 7.71 0.40 14.47
C TYR A 109 9.22 0.29 14.66
N ASP A 110 9.97 1.21 14.07
CA ASP A 110 11.41 1.38 14.26
C ASP A 110 11.71 2.32 15.46
N PRO A 111 12.34 1.85 16.53
CA PRO A 111 12.65 2.69 17.69
C PRO A 111 13.83 3.64 17.48
N ASP A 112 14.76 3.33 16.58
CA ASP A 112 15.99 4.11 16.37
C ASP A 112 15.77 5.38 15.55
N ASN A 113 14.86 5.35 14.58
CA ASN A 113 14.45 6.54 13.83
C ASN A 113 13.12 7.11 14.33
N ARG A 114 12.61 6.62 15.47
CA ARG A 114 11.40 7.10 16.15
C ARG A 114 10.17 6.98 15.26
N GLY A 115 10.10 5.91 14.49
CA GLY A 115 8.96 5.47 13.71
C GLY A 115 8.94 5.95 12.27
N SER A 116 10.04 6.49 11.74
CA SER A 116 10.09 7.06 10.38
C SER A 116 10.56 6.09 9.29
N ASP A 117 10.80 4.82 9.62
CA ASP A 117 11.27 3.83 8.64
C ASP A 117 10.34 2.61 8.50
N ALA A 118 9.55 2.28 9.53
CA ALA A 118 8.76 1.06 9.58
C ALA A 118 7.40 1.21 8.89
N ASP A 119 7.37 0.76 7.63
CA ASP A 119 6.16 0.66 6.84
C ASP A 119 5.39 -0.64 7.10
N GLY A 120 4.18 -0.73 6.58
CA GLY A 120 3.53 -2.03 6.43
C GLY A 120 4.17 -2.85 5.32
N PHE A 121 4.15 -2.33 4.10
CA PHE A 121 4.76 -2.93 2.92
C PHE A 121 5.65 -1.94 2.21
N ALA A 122 6.84 -2.37 1.82
CA ALA A 122 7.73 -1.56 1.02
C ALA A 122 8.25 -2.32 -0.19
N ALA A 123 8.29 -1.65 -1.33
CA ALA A 123 9.07 -2.06 -2.50
C ALA A 123 9.98 -0.89 -2.83
N LYS A 124 11.09 -0.76 -2.10
CA LYS A 124 11.88 0.47 -2.03
C LYS A 124 13.38 0.19 -2.15
N MET A 125 14.15 1.22 -2.49
CA MET A 125 15.62 1.19 -2.56
C MET A 125 16.12 0.13 -3.55
N HIS A 126 15.99 0.42 -4.85
CA HIS A 126 16.51 -0.40 -5.96
C HIS A 126 15.89 -1.81 -6.09
N CYS A 127 14.61 -1.94 -5.73
CA CYS A 127 13.81 -3.13 -5.99
C CYS A 127 13.69 -3.41 -7.50
N GLY A 128 13.40 -4.66 -7.87
CA GLY A 128 13.35 -5.11 -9.26
C GLY A 128 11.99 -4.92 -9.93
N LYS A 129 11.90 -5.38 -11.18
CA LYS A 129 10.67 -5.31 -11.99
C LYS A 129 9.61 -6.29 -11.53
N GLY A 130 8.36 -6.07 -11.95
CA GLY A 130 7.31 -7.09 -11.85
C GLY A 130 6.83 -7.36 -10.43
N ILE A 131 6.88 -6.35 -9.56
CA ILE A 131 6.35 -6.42 -8.20
C ILE A 131 4.86 -6.09 -8.23
N VAL A 132 4.05 -6.95 -7.62
CA VAL A 132 2.60 -6.82 -7.56
C VAL A 132 2.11 -7.06 -6.13
N PHE A 133 1.31 -6.13 -5.61
CA PHE A 133 0.53 -6.28 -4.39
C PHE A 133 -0.95 -6.42 -4.74
N VAL A 134 -1.61 -7.47 -4.24
CA VAL A 134 -3.04 -7.71 -4.50
C VAL A 134 -3.77 -8.10 -3.22
N GLY A 135 -4.89 -7.44 -2.90
CA GLY A 135 -5.75 -7.89 -1.79
C GLY A 135 -5.17 -7.67 -0.40
N CYS A 136 -4.09 -6.88 -0.28
CA CYS A 136 -3.35 -6.69 0.97
C CYS A 136 -3.97 -5.59 1.85
N ARG A 137 -3.75 -5.65 3.16
CA ARG A 137 -4.16 -4.60 4.11
C ARG A 137 -2.97 -4.12 4.92
N SER A 138 -2.84 -2.81 5.12
CA SER A 138 -1.77 -2.22 5.89
C SER A 138 -2.30 -1.17 6.85
N TRP A 139 -2.06 -1.29 8.16
CA TRP A 139 -2.63 -0.31 9.08
C TRP A 139 -1.83 -0.12 10.34
N LYS A 140 -1.99 1.07 10.92
CA LYS A 140 -1.36 1.41 12.21
C LYS A 140 0.15 1.19 12.19
N ASN A 141 0.84 1.26 11.04
CA ASN A 141 2.30 1.23 10.99
C ASN A 141 2.85 2.61 11.35
N SER A 142 4.10 2.69 11.78
CA SER A 142 4.63 3.97 12.26
C SER A 142 5.01 4.93 11.13
N ASP A 143 5.56 4.47 10.00
CA ASP A 143 5.81 5.37 8.88
C ASP A 143 4.62 5.36 7.93
N ASP A 144 4.61 4.50 6.91
CA ASP A 144 3.51 4.44 5.94
C ASP A 144 2.84 3.07 5.84
N GLY A 145 1.66 3.05 5.22
CA GLY A 145 1.04 1.79 4.84
C GLY A 145 1.80 1.09 3.72
N TRP A 146 2.17 1.85 2.70
CA TRP A 146 3.01 1.44 1.56
C TRP A 146 4.08 2.48 1.28
N ASP A 147 5.30 2.03 0.99
CA ASP A 147 6.42 2.88 0.57
C ASP A 147 7.12 2.35 -0.69
N LEU A 148 7.18 3.18 -1.73
CA LEU A 148 7.87 2.95 -3.00
C LEU A 148 9.11 3.87 -3.18
N PHE A 149 9.69 4.38 -2.10
CA PHE A 149 10.87 5.25 -2.13
C PHE A 149 12.05 4.66 -2.93
N GLU A 150 12.71 5.46 -3.77
CA GLU A 150 13.85 5.02 -4.59
C GLU A 150 13.61 3.72 -5.38
N THR A 151 12.39 3.56 -5.90
CA THR A 151 12.04 2.42 -6.74
C THR A 151 12.67 2.55 -8.13
N ASP A 152 13.16 1.46 -8.73
CA ASP A 152 13.75 1.50 -10.07
C ASP A 152 12.81 1.01 -11.20
N ALA A 153 11.64 0.46 -10.85
CA ALA A 153 10.72 -0.15 -11.80
C ALA A 153 9.24 0.01 -11.43
N SER A 154 8.36 -0.24 -12.39
CA SER A 154 6.92 -0.22 -12.15
C SER A 154 6.49 -1.20 -11.06
N VAL A 155 5.53 -0.76 -10.25
CA VAL A 155 4.87 -1.55 -9.19
C VAL A 155 3.37 -1.46 -9.42
N ILE A 156 2.68 -2.58 -9.26
CA ILE A 156 1.22 -2.65 -9.35
C ILE A 156 0.68 -2.89 -7.94
N ILE A 157 -0.25 -2.06 -7.50
CA ILE A 157 -0.98 -2.20 -6.24
C ILE A 157 -2.46 -2.27 -6.59
N SER A 158 -3.13 -3.36 -6.27
CA SER A 158 -4.53 -3.54 -6.64
C SER A 158 -5.36 -4.15 -5.52
N ASN A 159 -6.57 -3.65 -5.32
CA ASN A 159 -7.47 -4.14 -4.28
C ASN A 159 -6.81 -4.13 -2.89
N CYS A 160 -6.04 -3.09 -2.56
CA CYS A 160 -5.34 -2.99 -1.29
C CYS A 160 -5.93 -1.90 -0.40
N TRP A 161 -5.93 -2.09 0.92
CA TRP A 161 -6.47 -1.13 1.88
C TRP A 161 -5.40 -0.63 2.84
N THR A 162 -5.43 0.65 3.15
CA THR A 162 -4.52 1.27 4.11
C THR A 162 -5.24 2.23 5.05
N TRP A 163 -4.93 2.20 6.35
CA TRP A 163 -5.49 3.16 7.29
C TRP A 163 -4.66 3.39 8.54
N HIS A 164 -4.90 4.55 9.17
CA HIS A 164 -4.42 4.86 10.52
C HIS A 164 -2.89 4.77 10.66
N ASN A 165 -2.12 5.01 9.61
CA ASN A 165 -0.66 4.96 9.69
C ASN A 165 -0.11 6.26 10.29
N GLY A 166 1.01 6.11 10.99
CA GLY A 166 1.76 7.16 11.66
C GLY A 166 1.21 7.65 12.98
N ASP A 167 0.18 7.06 13.59
CA ASP A 167 -0.36 7.62 14.84
C ASP A 167 0.69 7.57 15.98
N PRO A 168 1.22 8.72 16.45
CA PRO A 168 2.15 8.73 17.57
C PRO A 168 1.55 8.16 18.86
N SER A 169 0.22 8.15 19.00
CA SER A 169 -0.45 7.67 20.22
C SER A 169 -0.31 6.16 20.44
N LEU A 170 0.03 5.42 19.38
CA LEU A 170 0.18 3.97 19.41
C LEU A 170 1.57 3.52 19.87
N TYR A 171 2.53 4.45 19.96
CA TYR A 171 3.95 4.12 20.14
C TYR A 171 4.55 4.77 21.37
N ASN A 172 5.33 3.99 22.12
CA ASN A 172 6.12 4.50 23.22
C ASN A 172 7.45 5.07 22.69
N VAL A 173 7.40 6.30 22.20
CA VAL A 173 8.56 6.95 21.60
C VAL A 173 9.57 7.39 22.66
N THR A 174 10.81 6.93 22.50
CA THR A 174 11.94 7.35 23.33
C THR A 174 12.93 8.19 22.53
N GLY A 175 13.68 9.09 23.19
CA GLY A 175 14.75 9.84 22.53
C GLY A 175 14.30 10.99 21.61
N GLY A 176 13.02 11.41 21.68
CA GLY A 176 12.52 12.59 20.97
C GLY A 176 11.04 12.51 20.65
N SER A 177 10.59 13.34 19.70
CA SER A 177 9.23 13.28 19.15
C SER A 177 9.14 12.23 18.05
N PHE A 178 7.95 11.66 17.90
CA PHE A 178 7.59 10.73 16.83
C PHE A 178 7.86 11.34 15.43
N GLN A 179 8.50 10.57 14.56
CA GLN A 179 8.93 11.02 13.23
C GLN A 179 8.20 10.38 12.05
N GLY A 180 7.38 9.35 12.29
CA GLY A 180 6.63 8.68 11.22
C GLY A 180 5.74 9.58 10.37
N ASN A 181 5.89 9.49 9.05
CA ASN A 181 5.20 10.32 8.08
C ASN A 181 3.69 10.13 8.18
N GLY A 182 3.21 8.89 8.05
CA GLY A 182 1.81 8.52 8.21
C GLY A 182 1.02 8.54 6.90
N ASN A 183 1.63 8.22 5.77
CA ASN A 183 0.92 8.10 4.50
C ASN A 183 0.23 6.74 4.37
N GLY A 184 -0.87 6.72 3.61
CA GLY A 184 -1.51 5.48 3.20
C GLY A 184 -0.68 4.74 2.16
N PHE A 185 -0.56 5.33 0.98
CA PHE A 185 0.26 4.86 -0.13
C PHE A 185 1.26 5.94 -0.54
N LYS A 186 2.53 5.81 -0.14
CA LYS A 186 3.66 6.61 -0.63
C LYS A 186 4.17 6.01 -1.94
N LEU A 187 3.82 6.63 -3.06
CA LEU A 187 3.98 6.09 -4.42
C LEU A 187 5.29 6.50 -5.10
N GLY A 188 6.33 6.72 -4.32
CA GLY A 188 7.69 6.94 -4.80
C GLY A 188 8.50 7.70 -3.78
N GLY A 189 9.41 8.55 -4.24
CA GLY A 189 10.35 9.26 -3.38
C GLY A 189 11.73 9.36 -4.01
N ASN A 190 12.39 10.48 -3.80
CA ASN A 190 13.75 10.70 -4.25
C ASN A 190 14.65 10.87 -3.02
N GLY A 191 15.80 10.20 -3.02
CA GLY A 191 16.76 10.26 -1.94
C GLY A 191 18.20 10.20 -2.43
N THR A 192 19.10 9.81 -1.54
CA THR A 192 20.53 9.71 -1.84
C THR A 192 20.85 8.59 -2.83
N GLY A 193 20.02 7.55 -2.92
CA GLY A 193 20.10 6.49 -3.93
C GLY A 193 19.55 6.90 -5.30
N GLY A 194 18.90 8.07 -5.38
CA GLY A 194 18.44 8.68 -6.63
C GLY A 194 16.92 8.85 -6.67
N ASN A 195 16.40 9.02 -7.89
CA ASN A 195 14.98 9.27 -8.10
C ASN A 195 14.21 7.97 -8.33
N SER A 196 12.98 7.90 -7.83
CA SER A 196 12.05 6.83 -8.18
C SER A 196 11.73 6.81 -9.68
N LYS A 197 11.58 5.61 -10.23
CA LYS A 197 11.38 5.30 -11.65
C LYS A 197 10.29 4.25 -11.84
N GLY A 198 9.83 4.12 -13.07
CA GLY A 198 8.74 3.24 -13.45
C GLY A 198 7.38 3.90 -13.23
N THR A 199 6.44 3.61 -14.13
CA THR A 199 5.06 4.03 -13.95
C THR A 199 4.40 3.10 -12.95
N HIS A 200 3.89 3.63 -11.84
CA HIS A 200 3.13 2.84 -10.86
C HIS A 200 1.65 2.80 -11.21
N TYR A 201 1.02 1.67 -10.89
CA TYR A 201 -0.38 1.40 -11.19
C TYR A 201 -1.13 1.09 -9.91
N VAL A 202 -2.19 1.85 -9.62
CA VAL A 202 -2.98 1.74 -8.39
C VAL A 202 -4.44 1.57 -8.74
N TYR A 203 -5.02 0.41 -8.42
CA TYR A 203 -6.36 0.04 -8.86
C TYR A 203 -7.23 -0.45 -7.70
N ASN A 204 -8.44 0.08 -7.56
CA ASN A 204 -9.40 -0.41 -6.56
C ASN A 204 -8.85 -0.36 -5.13
N CYS A 205 -7.95 0.60 -4.84
CA CYS A 205 -7.31 0.75 -3.54
C CYS A 205 -8.08 1.71 -2.65
N ILE A 206 -7.96 1.51 -1.33
CA ILE A 206 -8.65 2.29 -0.31
C ILE A 206 -7.65 2.89 0.67
N ALA A 207 -7.70 4.19 0.93
CA ALA A 207 -6.84 4.87 1.92
C ALA A 207 -7.64 5.79 2.85
N PHE A 208 -7.60 5.54 4.15
CA PHE A 208 -8.44 6.31 5.08
C PHE A 208 -7.89 6.52 6.48
N ASN A 209 -8.47 7.47 7.20
CA ASN A 209 -8.18 7.74 8.61
C ASN A 209 -6.70 7.96 8.95
N ASN A 210 -5.90 8.48 8.00
CA ASN A 210 -4.53 8.88 8.31
C ASN A 210 -4.46 10.30 8.90
N ASN A 211 -5.57 10.89 9.37
CA ASN A 211 -5.62 12.27 9.87
C ASN A 211 -5.46 12.34 11.40
N PHE A 212 -4.37 12.94 11.87
CA PHE A 212 -4.07 13.08 13.31
C PHE A 212 -3.65 14.51 13.64
N PRO A 213 -3.92 15.01 14.86
CA PRO A 213 -3.61 16.39 15.24
C PRO A 213 -2.14 16.76 14.99
N GLY A 214 -1.93 17.89 14.29
CA GLY A 214 -0.60 18.47 14.07
C GLY A 214 0.26 17.73 13.04
N ARG A 215 -0.32 16.90 12.17
CA ARG A 215 0.40 16.11 11.17
C ARG A 215 -0.26 16.26 9.79
N THR A 216 0.58 16.34 8.76
CA THR A 216 0.17 16.44 7.34
C THR A 216 0.37 15.07 6.71
N ARG A 217 -0.73 14.34 6.48
CA ARG A 217 -0.70 12.91 6.13
C ARG A 217 -1.63 12.60 4.98
N HIS A 218 -1.16 11.79 4.05
CA HIS A 218 -1.82 11.64 2.77
C HIS A 218 -2.43 10.24 2.63
N GLY A 219 -3.60 10.13 1.99
CA GLY A 219 -4.17 8.84 1.61
C GLY A 219 -3.34 8.21 0.50
N PHE A 220 -3.29 8.89 -0.64
CA PHE A 220 -2.38 8.62 -1.75
C PHE A 220 -1.40 9.77 -1.90
N ASP A 221 -0.11 9.46 -1.85
CA ASP A 221 0.98 10.42 -1.87
C ASP A 221 1.88 10.20 -3.08
N GLN A 222 2.08 11.23 -3.89
CA GLN A 222 3.05 11.21 -4.98
C GLN A 222 4.47 11.07 -4.46
N ASN A 223 4.78 11.72 -3.32
CA ASN A 223 6.13 11.80 -2.75
C ASN A 223 7.21 12.14 -3.79
N SER A 224 7.01 13.21 -4.56
CA SER A 224 7.93 13.64 -5.63
C SER A 224 8.25 12.60 -6.73
N HIS A 225 7.45 11.54 -6.87
CA HIS A 225 7.61 10.60 -7.98
C HIS A 225 7.22 11.23 -9.31
N LYS A 226 8.11 11.14 -10.30
CA LYS A 226 7.91 11.80 -11.61
C LYS A 226 7.84 10.82 -12.78
N ASP A 227 8.02 9.53 -12.56
CA ASP A 227 8.08 8.54 -13.66
C ASP A 227 6.73 7.87 -14.00
N GLY A 228 5.67 8.46 -13.46
CA GLY A 228 4.30 8.27 -13.89
C GLY A 228 3.45 7.49 -12.89
N ILE A 229 2.18 7.86 -12.81
CA ILE A 229 1.18 7.24 -11.93
C ILE A 229 -0.11 7.11 -12.71
N VAL A 230 -0.68 5.90 -12.66
CA VAL A 230 -2.00 5.60 -13.22
C VAL A 230 -2.87 5.04 -12.10
N MET A 231 -3.96 5.73 -11.79
CA MET A 231 -4.80 5.45 -10.64
C MET A 231 -6.27 5.37 -11.04
N TYR A 232 -6.86 4.18 -10.90
CA TYR A 232 -8.26 3.93 -11.23
C TYR A 232 -9.05 3.40 -10.05
N ASN A 233 -10.32 3.81 -9.97
CA ASN A 233 -11.30 3.21 -9.06
C ASN A 233 -10.84 3.25 -7.59
N CYS A 234 -10.04 4.23 -7.18
CA CYS A 234 -9.56 4.33 -5.80
C CYS A 234 -10.52 5.14 -4.93
N LEU A 235 -10.50 4.89 -3.63
CA LEU A 235 -11.32 5.60 -2.64
C LEU A 235 -10.44 6.09 -1.50
N ALA A 236 -10.58 7.36 -1.11
CA ALA A 236 -9.94 7.88 0.07
C ALA A 236 -10.84 8.83 0.86
N TRP A 237 -10.76 8.74 2.19
CA TRP A 237 -11.46 9.65 3.10
C TRP A 237 -10.73 9.90 4.42
N ASN A 238 -11.01 11.03 5.06
CA ASN A 238 -10.51 11.36 6.39
C ASN A 238 -8.98 11.23 6.52
N ASN A 239 -8.25 11.63 5.47
CA ASN A 239 -6.83 11.92 5.52
C ASN A 239 -6.64 13.44 5.58
N HIS A 240 -5.41 13.93 5.78
CA HIS A 240 -5.18 15.37 5.61
C HIS A 240 -5.42 15.76 4.14
N TYR A 241 -4.70 15.10 3.23
CA TYR A 241 -5.07 15.03 1.81
C TYR A 241 -5.44 13.60 1.46
N ASN A 242 -6.54 13.40 0.75
CA ASN A 242 -6.89 12.09 0.20
C ASN A 242 -6.00 11.76 -1.00
N TYR A 243 -5.76 12.76 -1.88
CA TYR A 243 -4.91 12.63 -3.05
C TYR A 243 -3.92 13.81 -3.08
N PHE A 244 -2.65 13.53 -2.83
CA PHE A 244 -1.59 14.51 -2.76
C PHE A 244 -0.62 14.32 -3.92
N PHE A 245 -0.87 15.02 -5.02
CA PHE A 245 -0.09 14.99 -6.26
C PHE A 245 0.22 16.42 -6.67
N GLU A 246 1.46 16.82 -6.46
CA GLU A 246 1.94 18.21 -6.43
C GLU A 246 2.96 18.52 -7.54
N ASP A 247 3.55 17.47 -8.11
CA ASP A 247 4.73 17.55 -8.97
C ASP A 247 4.40 17.08 -10.39
N SER A 248 4.85 17.84 -11.40
CA SER A 248 4.65 17.41 -12.79
C SER A 248 5.43 16.13 -13.11
N PRO A 249 4.84 15.18 -13.85
CA PRO A 249 5.57 14.01 -14.33
C PRO A 249 6.70 14.43 -15.28
N ASN A 250 7.70 13.58 -15.43
CA ASN A 250 8.71 13.70 -16.46
C ASN A 250 8.06 13.68 -17.86
N ALA A 251 8.72 14.29 -18.84
CA ALA A 251 8.20 14.36 -20.21
C ALA A 251 7.84 12.96 -20.75
N GLY A 252 6.62 12.82 -21.27
CA GLY A 252 6.11 11.56 -21.81
C GLY A 252 5.65 10.54 -20.78
N LYS A 253 5.70 10.85 -19.47
CA LYS A 253 5.22 9.96 -18.42
C LYS A 253 3.76 10.26 -18.03
N PRO A 254 2.94 9.22 -17.82
CA PRO A 254 1.52 9.42 -17.56
C PRO A 254 1.26 9.88 -16.13
N MET A 255 0.31 10.78 -15.97
CA MET A 255 -0.28 11.14 -14.68
C MET A 255 -1.80 11.12 -14.87
N ILE A 256 -2.43 9.98 -14.55
CA ILE A 256 -3.81 9.68 -14.97
C ILE A 256 -4.65 9.18 -13.80
N PHE A 257 -5.78 9.84 -13.57
CA PHE A 257 -6.73 9.56 -12.49
C PHE A 257 -8.13 9.41 -13.06
N LYS A 258 -8.71 8.21 -12.94
CA LYS A 258 -10.08 7.95 -13.38
C LYS A 258 -10.93 7.22 -12.35
N ASN A 259 -12.21 7.55 -12.27
CA ASN A 259 -13.19 6.88 -11.41
C ASN A 259 -12.85 6.91 -9.90
N ASN A 260 -12.01 7.85 -9.46
CA ASN A 260 -11.58 7.89 -8.06
C ASN A 260 -12.55 8.71 -7.20
N VAL A 261 -12.65 8.34 -5.92
CA VAL A 261 -13.54 8.97 -4.95
C VAL A 261 -12.73 9.58 -3.80
N SER A 262 -13.07 10.81 -3.46
CA SER A 262 -12.53 11.59 -2.34
C SER A 262 -13.66 12.24 -1.56
N PHE A 263 -13.64 12.11 -0.22
CA PHE A 263 -14.49 12.91 0.67
C PHE A 263 -13.87 13.05 2.06
N GLY A 264 -14.35 14.00 2.86
CA GLY A 264 -14.03 14.09 4.30
C GLY A 264 -12.57 14.36 4.66
N ALA A 265 -11.74 14.84 3.73
CA ALA A 265 -10.36 15.24 4.04
C ALA A 265 -10.33 16.55 4.86
N THR A 266 -9.23 16.80 5.57
CA THR A 266 -9.10 18.01 6.42
C THR A 266 -8.36 19.17 5.79
N ALA A 267 -7.57 18.95 4.72
CA ALA A 267 -6.81 20.03 4.08
C ALA A 267 -7.68 20.98 3.25
N ASN A 268 -8.68 20.47 2.53
CA ASN A 268 -9.63 21.26 1.74
C ASN A 268 -10.90 20.46 1.43
N ALA A 269 -11.93 21.14 0.89
CA ALA A 269 -13.24 20.56 0.64
C ALA A 269 -13.24 19.33 -0.29
N THR A 270 -12.34 19.29 -1.28
CA THR A 270 -12.21 18.14 -2.19
C THR A 270 -11.29 17.06 -1.65
N GLY A 271 -10.40 17.41 -0.71
CA GLY A 271 -9.33 16.54 -0.23
C GLY A 271 -8.22 16.27 -1.23
N VAL A 272 -8.16 17.03 -2.33
CA VAL A 272 -7.20 16.84 -3.40
C VAL A 272 -6.33 18.09 -3.56
N THR A 273 -5.05 17.91 -3.88
CA THR A 273 -4.18 19.03 -4.27
C THR A 273 -4.60 19.61 -5.63
N THR A 274 -4.11 20.82 -5.94
CA THR A 274 -4.12 21.28 -7.32
C THR A 274 -3.18 20.40 -8.13
N PHE A 275 -3.74 19.55 -8.98
CA PHE A 275 -2.93 18.69 -9.84
C PHE A 275 -2.05 19.50 -10.80
N PRO A 276 -0.85 19.00 -11.12
CA PRO A 276 0.00 19.59 -12.15
C PRO A 276 -0.68 19.64 -13.52
N SER A 277 -0.28 20.63 -14.33
CA SER A 277 -0.73 20.75 -15.72
C SER A 277 -0.42 19.48 -16.52
N GLY A 278 -1.35 19.08 -17.39
CA GLY A 278 -1.23 17.86 -18.20
C GLY A 278 -1.67 16.58 -17.49
N THR A 279 -2.03 16.64 -16.21
CA THR A 279 -2.66 15.50 -15.50
C THR A 279 -4.04 15.20 -16.09
N ILE A 280 -4.26 13.95 -16.51
CA ILE A 280 -5.56 13.49 -17.00
C ILE A 280 -6.43 13.15 -15.79
N GLN A 281 -7.55 13.84 -15.65
CA GLN A 281 -8.54 13.60 -14.61
C GLN A 281 -9.90 13.40 -15.28
N GLU A 282 -10.47 12.21 -15.17
CA GLU A 282 -11.72 11.85 -15.86
C GLU A 282 -12.64 11.09 -14.90
N ASN A 283 -13.88 11.56 -14.75
CA ASN A 283 -14.90 10.91 -13.92
C ASN A 283 -14.45 10.62 -12.48
N ASN A 284 -13.76 11.54 -11.83
CA ASN A 284 -13.46 11.46 -10.39
C ASN A 284 -14.51 12.24 -9.60
N SER A 285 -14.72 11.93 -8.32
CA SER A 285 -15.74 12.62 -7.51
C SER A 285 -15.54 14.13 -7.43
N TRP A 286 -14.29 14.62 -7.53
CA TRP A 286 -13.96 16.04 -7.47
C TRP A 286 -14.09 16.79 -8.81
N ASN A 287 -14.39 16.10 -9.92
CA ASN A 287 -14.61 16.72 -11.23
C ASN A 287 -15.97 16.34 -11.86
N LEU A 288 -16.82 15.65 -11.11
CA LEU A 288 -18.20 15.34 -11.46
C LEU A 288 -19.18 16.08 -10.54
N ASN A 289 -20.44 16.18 -10.99
CA ASN A 289 -21.54 16.68 -10.16
C ASN A 289 -22.15 15.54 -9.34
N VAL A 290 -21.38 15.04 -8.38
CA VAL A 290 -21.77 14.01 -7.39
C VAL A 290 -21.42 14.50 -5.98
N LEU A 291 -22.07 13.94 -4.96
CA LEU A 291 -21.82 14.25 -3.56
C LEU A 291 -21.32 13.00 -2.82
N ALA A 292 -20.05 12.64 -3.06
CA ALA A 292 -19.43 11.54 -2.32
C ALA A 292 -19.39 11.84 -0.81
N ASN A 293 -19.97 10.96 0.01
CA ASN A 293 -19.96 11.08 1.46
C ASN A 293 -20.21 9.71 2.14
N ALA A 294 -20.23 9.70 3.48
CA ALA A 294 -20.37 8.45 4.23
C ALA A 294 -21.70 7.71 3.99
N SER A 295 -22.77 8.41 3.61
CA SER A 295 -24.08 7.79 3.35
C SER A 295 -24.14 6.98 2.05
N ASP A 296 -23.14 7.13 1.17
CA ASP A 296 -23.01 6.31 -0.03
C ASP A 296 -22.61 4.87 0.28
N TYR A 297 -22.19 4.56 1.51
CA TYR A 297 -21.54 3.29 1.85
C TYR A 297 -22.26 2.51 2.95
N VAL A 298 -22.25 1.18 2.83
CA VAL A 298 -22.80 0.25 3.83
C VAL A 298 -22.10 0.41 5.19
N THR A 299 -20.76 0.44 5.18
CA THR A 299 -19.94 0.74 6.35
C THR A 299 -18.56 1.25 5.94
N LEU A 300 -17.99 2.12 6.77
CA LEU A 300 -16.65 2.73 6.61
C LEU A 300 -15.82 2.64 7.91
N THR A 301 -16.25 1.81 8.86
CA THR A 301 -15.59 1.68 10.17
C THR A 301 -14.27 0.90 10.07
N GLU A 302 -13.28 1.26 10.88
CA GLU A 302 -12.02 0.48 10.98
C GLU A 302 -12.29 -0.96 11.40
N GLU A 303 -13.27 -1.20 12.28
CA GLU A 303 -13.65 -2.54 12.73
C GLU A 303 -14.11 -3.44 11.58
N ALA A 304 -14.82 -2.86 10.59
CA ALA A 304 -15.24 -3.58 9.39
C ALA A 304 -14.07 -3.84 8.43
N ALA A 305 -13.10 -2.92 8.35
CA ALA A 305 -11.87 -3.12 7.56
C ALA A 305 -10.95 -4.19 8.17
N GLU A 306 -10.87 -4.22 9.51
CA GLU A 306 -10.10 -5.16 10.34
C GLU A 306 -10.76 -6.52 10.48
N ALA A 307 -12.02 -6.67 10.05
CA ALA A 307 -12.74 -7.92 10.12
C ALA A 307 -11.94 -9.10 9.52
N PRO A 308 -12.13 -10.33 10.02
CA PRO A 308 -11.41 -11.48 9.50
C PRO A 308 -11.57 -11.61 7.98
N ARG A 309 -10.47 -11.96 7.31
CA ARG A 309 -10.50 -12.34 5.88
C ARG A 309 -11.44 -13.52 5.66
N GLY A 310 -11.95 -13.63 4.44
CA GLY A 310 -12.67 -14.83 4.00
C GLY A 310 -11.80 -16.09 4.12
N PRO A 311 -12.40 -17.30 4.15
CA PRO A 311 -11.64 -18.56 4.20
C PRO A 311 -10.66 -18.75 3.03
N ASP A 312 -10.93 -18.12 1.90
CA ASP A 312 -10.08 -18.06 0.70
C ASP A 312 -9.07 -16.88 0.73
N GLY A 313 -8.94 -16.20 1.88
CA GLY A 313 -8.07 -15.06 2.07
C GLY A 313 -8.61 -13.76 1.49
N SER A 314 -9.82 -13.75 0.91
CA SER A 314 -10.43 -12.53 0.38
C SER A 314 -10.54 -11.45 1.46
N LEU A 315 -10.55 -10.20 1.01
CA LEU A 315 -10.90 -9.08 1.87
C LEU A 315 -12.35 -9.23 2.41
N PRO A 316 -12.67 -8.62 3.57
CA PRO A 316 -14.03 -8.52 4.08
C PRO A 316 -15.02 -7.99 3.02
N SER A 317 -16.20 -8.61 2.92
CA SER A 317 -17.16 -8.31 1.84
C SER A 317 -17.90 -7.00 2.01
N ASP A 318 -18.16 -6.56 3.25
CA ASP A 318 -19.16 -5.52 3.51
C ASP A 318 -18.54 -4.11 3.56
N PHE A 319 -17.22 -4.02 3.73
CA PHE A 319 -16.52 -2.75 3.88
C PHE A 319 -16.50 -1.94 2.58
N ALA A 320 -16.83 -0.65 2.68
CA ALA A 320 -16.80 0.34 1.59
C ALA A 320 -17.62 -0.05 0.35
N ARG A 321 -18.70 -0.81 0.51
CA ARG A 321 -19.67 -1.11 -0.56
C ARG A 321 -20.67 0.01 -0.72
N LEU A 322 -20.96 0.39 -1.97
CA LEU A 322 -22.01 1.37 -2.25
C LEU A 322 -23.40 0.84 -1.81
N VAL A 323 -24.24 1.75 -1.31
CA VAL A 323 -25.65 1.46 -1.03
C VAL A 323 -26.51 1.69 -2.26
N TRP A 324 -27.69 1.09 -2.27
CA TRP A 324 -28.70 1.37 -3.30
C TRP A 324 -29.03 2.86 -3.36
N GLY A 325 -29.04 3.42 -4.57
CA GLY A 325 -29.38 4.82 -4.80
C GLY A 325 -28.24 5.82 -4.57
N SER A 326 -27.02 5.34 -4.24
CA SER A 326 -25.83 6.20 -4.24
C SER A 326 -25.67 6.89 -5.60
N ASP A 327 -25.30 8.17 -5.57
CA ASP A 327 -25.08 8.94 -6.79
C ASP A 327 -23.73 8.65 -7.47
N LEU A 328 -22.93 7.75 -6.88
CA LEU A 328 -21.66 7.23 -7.40
C LEU A 328 -21.83 6.05 -8.37
N ILE A 329 -23.04 5.48 -8.43
CA ILE A 329 -23.38 4.34 -9.30
C ILE A 329 -23.50 4.82 -10.76
N ASP A 330 -22.93 4.04 -11.70
CA ASP A 330 -22.96 4.27 -13.14
C ASP A 330 -22.38 5.64 -13.57
N LYS A 331 -21.39 6.18 -12.84
CA LYS A 331 -20.78 7.50 -13.12
C LYS A 331 -19.36 7.45 -13.65
N GLY A 332 -18.74 6.29 -13.69
CA GLY A 332 -17.38 6.10 -14.17
C GLY A 332 -17.27 6.06 -15.69
N VAL A 333 -16.03 5.95 -16.15
CA VAL A 333 -15.66 5.68 -17.55
C VAL A 333 -14.98 4.31 -17.63
N ASN A 334 -15.13 3.62 -18.76
CA ASN A 334 -14.49 2.32 -18.99
C ASN A 334 -12.95 2.45 -18.95
N VAL A 335 -12.33 1.80 -17.95
CA VAL A 335 -10.89 1.72 -17.75
C VAL A 335 -10.31 0.32 -18.01
N GLY A 336 -11.10 -0.57 -18.61
CA GLY A 336 -10.72 -1.96 -18.90
C GLY A 336 -10.88 -2.92 -17.72
N LEU A 337 -11.48 -2.47 -16.61
CA LEU A 337 -11.87 -3.30 -15.47
C LEU A 337 -13.33 -3.74 -15.60
N PRO A 338 -13.75 -4.89 -15.04
CA PRO A 338 -15.17 -5.31 -15.06
C PRO A 338 -16.09 -4.33 -14.33
N TRP A 339 -17.32 -4.14 -14.84
CA TRP A 339 -18.36 -3.33 -14.20
C TRP A 339 -19.76 -3.94 -14.33
N CYS A 340 -20.69 -3.42 -13.53
CA CYS A 340 -22.12 -3.72 -13.58
C CYS A 340 -22.92 -2.54 -14.14
N GLY A 341 -24.16 -2.76 -14.56
CA GLY A 341 -25.02 -1.67 -15.04
C GLY A 341 -24.63 -1.11 -16.42
N SER A 342 -24.80 0.20 -16.56
CA SER A 342 -24.63 0.97 -17.80
C SER A 342 -23.23 1.59 -17.97
N ALA A 343 -22.53 1.83 -16.86
CA ALA A 343 -21.16 2.34 -16.81
C ALA A 343 -20.48 1.89 -15.49
N PRO A 344 -19.15 1.95 -15.37
CA PRO A 344 -18.49 1.65 -14.09
C PRO A 344 -18.99 2.55 -12.96
N ASP A 345 -18.95 2.04 -11.74
CA ASP A 345 -19.18 2.87 -10.55
C ASP A 345 -17.92 3.68 -10.23
N LEU A 346 -18.07 4.78 -9.48
CA LEU A 346 -16.90 5.44 -8.88
C LEU A 346 -16.41 4.64 -7.69
N GLY A 347 -15.09 4.56 -7.54
CA GLY A 347 -14.44 3.88 -6.43
C GLY A 347 -14.22 2.38 -6.67
N PRO A 348 -13.86 1.65 -5.60
CA PRO A 348 -13.19 0.35 -5.73
C PRO A 348 -14.13 -0.81 -6.05
N TYR A 349 -15.44 -0.63 -5.84
CA TYR A 349 -16.40 -1.71 -5.83
C TYR A 349 -17.67 -1.35 -6.59
N GLU A 350 -18.02 -2.23 -7.51
CA GLU A 350 -19.26 -2.17 -8.27
C GLU A 350 -20.46 -2.58 -7.40
N TYR A 351 -21.57 -1.88 -7.60
CA TYR A 351 -22.89 -2.20 -7.11
C TYR A 351 -23.62 -3.02 -8.18
N CYS A 352 -23.71 -4.32 -7.96
CA CYS A 352 -24.41 -5.25 -8.85
C CYS A 352 -25.73 -5.68 -8.18
N GLN A 353 -26.85 -5.48 -8.88
CA GLN A 353 -28.18 -5.96 -8.45
C GLN A 353 -28.40 -7.45 -8.73
#